data_AF-A0A6M5YPW4-F1
#
_entry.id   AF-A0A6M5YPW4-F1
#
_cell.length_a   1.000
_cell.length_b   1.000
_cell.length_c   1.000
_cell.angle_alpha   90.00
_cell.angle_beta   90.00
_cell.angle_gamma   90.00
#
_symmetry.space_group_name_H-M   'P 1'
#
loop_
_entity.id
_entity.type
_entity.pdbx_description
1 polymer ?
#
loop_
_entity_poly.entity_id
_entity_poly.type
_entity_poly.pdbx_seq_one_letter_code
_entity_poly.pdbx_strand_id
1 'polypeptide(L)'
;MGRVAIVGLGVAILTVVFVSDGRASLHHPTDPMAVPVNANGEPEALPFNEFLRRRLVLRNEFNEKWPLEFPDPKDPARKLKSDRGILKDRIDQERKVPNRTQEQSIALAVDLLRFGKADEADGVLVGKQRQGYLGNITLAHIAAAQANPDQKLKSLNWPRALDHLSIATDEVPPKEFPGLTPQQLAWQVKLNRTVLMKFMRLRLEEARGPKHPLEDELPDRIFDVNFVNASGAYEPGVLAPGEAAKLPPDAIATAQQLALWFPGDTRLYWLLAELYAAKGEFAAARKIMNECVDSGTYSNRKALMQHREAVARAADAKGAAPDEALIGPPADQPAEPPPDVPFTMNAVWVYFGAVAALALFALFRAVTKKRKGAADCGPIR
;
A
#
# COMPACT_ATOMS: atom_id res chain seq x y z
N MET A 1 45.51 -25.04 33.59
CA MET A 1 44.65 -23.95 34.09
C MET A 1 44.76 -22.78 33.13
N GLY A 2 43.87 -22.69 32.14
CA GLY A 2 43.82 -21.57 31.19
C GLY A 2 42.42 -20.98 31.19
N ARG A 3 42.28 -19.77 31.74
CA ARG A 3 41.01 -19.03 31.76
C ARG A 3 40.79 -18.39 30.39
N VAL A 4 39.83 -18.91 29.63
CA VAL A 4 39.31 -18.23 28.44
C VAL A 4 38.28 -17.21 28.93
N ALA A 5 38.63 -15.93 28.83
CA ALA A 5 37.71 -14.82 29.05
C ALA A 5 36.86 -14.64 27.78
N ILE A 6 35.58 -14.99 27.86
CA ILE A 6 34.58 -14.59 26.87
C ILE A 6 34.12 -13.18 27.28
N VAL A 7 34.77 -12.17 26.69
CA VAL A 7 34.32 -10.77 26.77
C VAL A 7 33.32 -10.54 25.64
N GLY A 8 32.12 -10.10 26.02
CA GLY A 8 30.96 -9.99 25.15
C GLY A 8 31.02 -8.87 24.11
N LEU A 9 30.07 -8.95 23.18
CA LEU A 9 29.67 -7.83 22.35
C LEU A 9 28.13 -7.82 22.27
N GLY A 10 27.51 -7.38 23.36
CA GLY A 10 26.11 -6.99 23.35
C GLY A 10 25.98 -5.64 22.66
N VAL A 11 25.72 -5.63 21.36
CA VAL A 11 25.37 -4.42 20.63
C VAL A 11 23.89 -4.15 20.87
N ALA A 12 23.60 -3.48 21.99
CA ALA A 12 22.32 -2.82 22.19
C ALA A 12 22.34 -1.49 21.42
N ILE A 13 22.01 -1.53 20.12
CA ILE A 13 21.65 -0.31 19.39
C ILE A 13 20.27 0.09 19.89
N LEU A 14 20.25 0.90 20.95
CA LEU A 14 19.07 1.64 21.34
C LEU A 14 18.93 2.82 20.37
N THR A 15 18.49 2.54 19.15
CA THR A 15 18.07 3.60 18.24
C THR A 15 16.85 4.26 18.86
N VAL A 16 17.01 5.50 19.34
CA VAL A 16 15.87 6.38 19.60
C VAL A 16 15.18 6.60 18.26
N VAL A 17 14.18 5.77 17.98
CA VAL A 17 13.28 5.93 16.84
C VAL A 17 12.41 7.12 17.18
N PHE A 18 12.75 8.29 16.64
CA PHE A 18 11.82 9.40 16.61
C PHE A 18 10.55 8.89 15.92
N VAL A 19 9.43 8.98 16.63
CA VAL A 19 8.10 8.63 16.14
C VAL A 19 7.86 9.44 14.87
N SER A 20 7.94 8.77 13.72
CA SER A 20 7.58 9.41 12.47
C SER A 20 6.05 9.51 12.44
N ASP A 21 5.52 10.70 12.70
CA ASP A 21 4.08 11.00 12.54
C ASP A 21 3.59 10.43 11.19
N GLY A 22 2.44 9.75 11.19
CA GLY A 22 1.96 8.88 10.11
C GLY A 22 2.15 9.47 8.71
N ARG A 23 2.88 8.74 7.85
CA ARG A 23 3.31 9.24 6.53
C ARG A 23 2.60 8.49 5.43
N ALA A 24 2.10 9.25 4.46
CA ALA A 24 1.32 8.72 3.36
C ALA A 24 2.20 7.99 2.33
N SER A 25 1.63 7.00 1.67
CA SER A 25 2.12 6.28 0.50
C SER A 25 0.93 6.15 -0.45
N LEU A 26 1.18 5.97 -1.74
CA LEU A 26 0.14 5.72 -2.73
C LEU A 26 0.56 4.57 -3.62
N HIS A 27 -0.43 3.95 -4.26
CA HIS A 27 -0.22 3.03 -5.37
C HIS A 27 0.51 3.76 -6.52
N HIS A 28 1.64 3.23 -6.94
CA HIS A 28 2.36 3.76 -8.10
C HIS A 28 1.65 3.26 -9.36
N PRO A 29 1.46 4.09 -10.41
CA PRO A 29 0.64 3.71 -11.57
C PRO A 29 1.04 2.42 -12.30
N THR A 30 2.27 1.94 -12.08
CA THR A 30 2.79 0.70 -12.69
C THR A 30 2.91 -0.46 -11.71
N ASP A 31 2.69 -0.24 -10.42
CA ASP A 31 2.71 -1.33 -9.44
C ASP A 31 1.39 -2.12 -9.56
N PRO A 32 1.34 -3.41 -9.22
CA PRO A 32 0.07 -4.09 -9.04
C PRO A 32 -0.70 -3.51 -7.84
N MET A 33 -2.03 -3.65 -7.83
CA MET A 33 -2.83 -3.24 -6.67
C MET A 33 -2.33 -3.97 -5.41
N ALA A 34 -2.20 -3.23 -4.31
CA ALA A 34 -1.61 -3.80 -3.11
C ALA A 34 -2.50 -4.86 -2.46
N VAL A 35 -3.82 -4.69 -2.51
CA VAL A 35 -4.79 -5.69 -2.05
C VAL A 35 -5.45 -6.31 -3.27
N PRO A 36 -5.46 -7.65 -3.40
CA PRO A 36 -6.09 -8.32 -4.53
C PRO A 36 -7.61 -8.09 -4.53
N VAL A 37 -8.18 -8.03 -5.74
CA VAL A 37 -9.62 -7.95 -5.96
C VAL A 37 -9.98 -9.08 -6.90
N ASN A 38 -10.92 -9.92 -6.49
CA ASN A 38 -11.31 -11.09 -7.26
C ASN A 38 -12.20 -10.70 -8.46
N ALA A 39 -12.59 -11.69 -9.26
CA ALA A 39 -13.39 -11.49 -10.46
C ALA A 39 -14.77 -10.82 -10.19
N ASN A 40 -15.29 -10.94 -8.96
CA ASN A 40 -16.56 -10.33 -8.55
C ASN A 40 -16.41 -8.87 -8.12
N GLY A 41 -15.19 -8.32 -8.07
CA GLY A 41 -14.94 -6.98 -7.55
C GLY A 41 -14.86 -6.92 -6.03
N GLU A 42 -14.77 -8.07 -5.36
CA GLU A 42 -14.62 -8.14 -3.91
C GLU A 42 -13.14 -8.14 -3.55
N PRO A 43 -12.68 -7.23 -2.68
CA PRO A 43 -11.29 -7.23 -2.24
C PRO A 43 -11.05 -8.36 -1.23
N GLU A 44 -9.88 -8.98 -1.35
CA GLU A 44 -9.48 -10.08 -0.47
C GLU A 44 -8.33 -9.61 0.41
N ALA A 45 -8.46 -9.84 1.72
CA ALA A 45 -7.39 -9.50 2.66
C ALA A 45 -6.10 -10.25 2.28
N LEU A 46 -4.98 -9.54 2.28
CA LEU A 46 -3.67 -10.14 2.11
C LEU A 46 -3.43 -11.14 3.24
N PRO A 47 -2.73 -12.25 2.96
CA PRO A 47 -2.11 -13.05 4.01
C PRO A 47 -1.31 -12.14 4.95
N PHE A 48 -1.43 -12.33 6.27
CA PHE A 48 -0.81 -11.44 7.25
C PHE A 48 0.71 -11.29 7.06
N ASN A 49 1.37 -12.42 6.74
CA ASN A 49 2.69 -12.58 6.10
C ASN A 49 3.05 -11.44 5.14
N GLU A 50 2.29 -11.42 4.08
CA GLU A 50 2.51 -10.57 2.92
C GLU A 50 2.20 -9.11 3.23
N PHE A 51 1.14 -8.85 4.00
CA PHE A 51 0.83 -7.51 4.48
C PHE A 51 1.98 -6.91 5.31
N LEU A 52 2.53 -7.66 6.27
CA LEU A 52 3.65 -7.19 7.09
C LEU A 52 4.89 -6.91 6.24
N ARG A 53 5.21 -7.79 5.29
CA ARG A 53 6.32 -7.59 4.35
C ARG A 53 6.16 -6.29 3.58
N ARG A 54 5.01 -6.08 2.94
CA ARG A 54 4.72 -4.85 2.17
C ARG A 54 4.78 -3.60 3.03
N ARG A 55 4.21 -3.63 4.24
CA ARG A 55 4.28 -2.50 5.17
C ARG A 55 5.72 -2.19 5.59
N LEU A 56 6.54 -3.22 5.85
CA LEU A 56 7.94 -3.05 6.21
C LEU A 56 8.75 -2.40 5.09
N VAL A 57 8.56 -2.86 3.84
CA VAL A 57 9.19 -2.24 2.64
C VAL A 57 8.87 -0.75 2.59
N LEU A 58 7.59 -0.37 2.72
CA LEU A 58 7.17 1.03 2.70
C LEU A 58 7.78 1.85 3.86
N ARG A 59 7.90 1.28 5.06
CA ARG A 59 8.56 1.96 6.20
C ARG A 59 10.06 2.16 5.94
N ASN A 60 10.72 1.19 5.31
CA ASN A 60 12.14 1.26 4.96
C ASN A 60 12.41 2.25 3.83
N GLU A 61 11.60 2.20 2.77
CA GLU A 61 11.60 3.16 1.67
C GLU A 61 11.44 4.58 2.19
N PHE A 62 10.60 4.77 3.19
CA PHE A 62 10.33 6.07 3.80
C PHE A 62 11.49 6.58 4.69
N ASN A 63 12.13 5.69 5.46
CA ASN A 63 13.11 6.07 6.49
C ASN A 63 14.41 6.63 5.88
N GLU A 64 14.67 7.93 6.05
CA GLU A 64 15.88 8.59 5.53
C GLU A 64 17.20 8.01 6.04
N LYS A 65 17.18 7.37 7.22
CA LYS A 65 18.35 6.72 7.80
C LYS A 65 18.55 5.30 7.29
N TRP A 66 17.59 4.74 6.56
CA TRP A 66 17.72 3.41 5.97
C TRP A 66 18.76 3.47 4.85
N PRO A 67 19.77 2.57 4.85
CA PRO A 67 20.82 2.61 3.85
C PRO A 67 20.27 2.30 2.46
N LEU A 68 20.84 2.92 1.43
CA LEU A 68 20.49 2.65 0.03
C LEU A 68 21.06 1.32 -0.46
N GLU A 69 22.13 0.86 0.16
CA GLU A 69 22.83 -0.37 -0.16
C GLU A 69 23.30 -1.05 1.12
N PHE A 70 23.34 -2.37 1.12
CA PHE A 70 23.92 -3.18 2.19
C PHE A 70 24.92 -4.19 1.60
N PRO A 71 25.95 -4.60 2.37
CA PRO A 71 26.85 -5.67 1.93
C PRO A 71 26.07 -6.99 1.73
N ASP A 72 26.35 -7.72 0.66
CA ASP A 72 25.79 -9.05 0.44
C ASP A 72 26.26 -9.98 1.59
N PRO A 73 25.34 -10.65 2.32
CA PRO A 73 25.72 -11.57 3.38
C PRO A 73 26.66 -12.70 2.92
N LYS A 74 26.63 -13.06 1.63
CA LYS A 74 27.49 -14.09 1.04
C LYS A 74 28.80 -13.55 0.49
N ASP A 75 28.85 -12.25 0.17
CA ASP A 75 30.03 -11.56 -0.37
C ASP A 75 30.05 -10.09 0.09
N PRO A 76 30.69 -9.77 1.23
CA PRO A 76 30.69 -8.42 1.77
C PRO A 76 31.30 -7.35 0.85
N ALA A 77 32.08 -7.74 -0.18
CA ALA A 77 32.60 -6.79 -1.17
C ALA A 77 31.53 -6.39 -2.19
N ARG A 78 30.52 -7.24 -2.41
CA ARG A 78 29.36 -6.93 -3.23
C ARG A 78 28.34 -6.12 -2.43
N LYS A 79 27.85 -5.04 -3.03
CA LYS A 79 26.74 -4.26 -2.48
C LYS A 79 25.43 -4.66 -3.15
N LEU A 80 24.41 -4.94 -2.34
CA LEU A 80 23.04 -5.15 -2.76
C LEU A 80 22.24 -3.88 -2.50
N LYS A 81 21.33 -3.54 -3.41
CA LYS A 81 20.44 -2.41 -3.23
C LYS A 81 19.34 -2.76 -2.24
N SER A 82 19.05 -1.84 -1.33
CA SER A 82 17.85 -1.92 -0.51
C SER A 82 16.62 -1.49 -1.28
N ASP A 83 15.44 -1.74 -0.72
CA ASP A 83 14.18 -1.24 -1.28
C ASP A 83 14.23 0.29 -1.50
N ARG A 84 14.77 1.03 -0.52
CA ARG A 84 14.99 2.48 -0.62
C ARG A 84 15.99 2.83 -1.74
N GLY A 85 17.04 2.03 -1.94
CA GLY A 85 18.00 2.18 -3.03
C GLY A 85 17.36 1.99 -4.42
N ILE A 86 16.55 0.93 -4.57
CA ILE A 86 15.80 0.65 -5.80
C ILE A 86 14.84 1.80 -6.12
N LEU A 87 14.10 2.29 -5.11
CA LEU A 87 13.20 3.43 -5.25
C LEU A 87 13.95 4.70 -5.65
N LYS A 88 15.13 4.96 -5.06
CA LYS A 88 15.98 6.10 -5.43
C LYS A 88 16.42 6.04 -6.90
N ASP A 89 16.83 4.87 -7.39
CA ASP A 89 17.21 4.74 -8.80
C ASP A 89 16.05 5.05 -9.74
N ARG A 90 14.84 4.59 -9.40
CA ARG A 90 13.62 4.88 -10.17
C ARG A 90 13.35 6.39 -10.21
N ILE A 91 13.45 7.09 -9.08
CA ILE A 91 13.36 8.55 -9.00
C ILE A 91 14.41 9.23 -9.89
N ASP A 92 15.67 8.80 -9.82
CA ASP A 92 16.76 9.37 -10.59
C ASP A 92 16.59 9.14 -12.11
N GLN A 93 15.99 8.01 -12.50
CA GLN A 93 15.64 7.73 -13.90
C GLN A 93 14.50 8.63 -14.39
N GLU A 94 13.39 8.70 -13.65
CA GLU A 94 12.22 9.52 -14.02
C GLU A 94 12.53 11.02 -14.05
N ARG A 95 13.47 11.50 -13.22
CA ARG A 95 13.94 12.89 -13.26
C ARG A 95 14.62 13.27 -14.58
N LYS A 96 15.24 12.31 -15.27
CA LYS A 96 15.94 12.53 -16.55
C LYS A 96 14.98 12.62 -17.73
N VAL A 97 13.72 12.21 -17.58
CA VAL A 97 12.71 12.28 -18.65
C VAL A 97 12.29 13.74 -18.86
N PRO A 98 12.60 14.37 -20.01
CA PRO A 98 12.11 15.71 -20.32
C PRO A 98 10.62 15.67 -20.67
N ASN A 99 9.89 16.77 -20.43
CA ASN A 99 8.48 16.91 -20.84
C ASN A 99 7.57 15.75 -20.38
N ARG A 100 7.68 15.34 -19.11
CA ARG A 100 6.88 14.24 -18.53
C ARG A 100 5.38 14.41 -18.79
N THR A 101 4.73 13.31 -19.17
CA THR A 101 3.26 13.24 -19.21
C THR A 101 2.67 13.46 -17.81
N GLN A 102 1.35 13.59 -17.71
CA GLN A 102 0.69 13.71 -16.42
C GLN A 102 0.90 12.45 -15.57
N GLU A 103 0.79 11.27 -16.18
CA GLU A 103 0.97 9.97 -15.54
C GLU A 103 2.41 9.81 -15.04
N GLN A 104 3.41 10.20 -15.83
CA GLN A 104 4.82 10.18 -15.41
C GLN A 104 5.10 11.17 -14.27
N SER A 105 4.48 12.35 -14.30
CA SER A 105 4.55 13.29 -13.16
C SER A 105 3.93 12.70 -11.90
N ILE A 106 2.78 12.03 -12.01
CA ILE A 106 2.11 11.37 -10.87
C ILE A 106 2.99 10.23 -10.34
N ALA A 107 3.50 9.37 -11.21
CA ALA A 107 4.42 8.28 -10.87
C ALA A 107 5.64 8.78 -10.07
N LEU A 108 6.34 9.79 -10.59
CA LEU A 108 7.47 10.42 -9.90
C LEU A 108 7.05 11.04 -8.54
N ALA A 109 5.89 11.68 -8.46
CA ALA A 109 5.39 12.25 -7.21
C ALA A 109 5.09 11.18 -6.16
N VAL A 110 4.53 10.03 -6.55
CA VAL A 110 4.30 8.88 -5.67
C VAL A 110 5.63 8.34 -5.14
N ASP A 111 6.64 8.21 -5.99
CA ASP A 111 7.96 7.73 -5.57
C ASP A 111 8.64 8.69 -4.59
N LEU A 112 8.59 9.99 -4.88
CA LEU A 112 9.12 11.02 -3.97
C LEU A 112 8.40 11.00 -2.63
N LEU A 113 7.07 10.81 -2.63
CA LEU A 113 6.29 10.65 -1.41
C LEU A 113 6.75 9.43 -0.61
N ARG A 114 6.85 8.25 -1.23
CA ARG A 114 7.36 7.02 -0.60
C ARG A 114 8.79 7.18 -0.09
N PHE A 115 9.62 7.96 -0.77
CA PHE A 115 11.01 8.24 -0.39
C PHE A 115 11.14 9.29 0.73
N GLY A 116 10.03 9.85 1.21
CA GLY A 116 9.98 10.84 2.28
C GLY A 116 10.22 12.28 1.85
N LYS A 117 10.05 12.60 0.56
CA LYS A 117 10.23 13.93 -0.03
C LYS A 117 8.90 14.53 -0.48
N ALA A 118 7.96 14.70 0.46
CA ALA A 118 6.62 15.20 0.18
C ALA A 118 6.61 16.58 -0.49
N ASP A 119 7.50 17.49 -0.10
CA ASP A 119 7.58 18.83 -0.70
C ASP A 119 8.09 18.78 -2.16
N GLU A 120 9.04 17.90 -2.46
CA GLU A 120 9.50 17.67 -3.83
C GLU A 120 8.40 17.01 -4.67
N ALA A 121 7.63 16.09 -4.07
CA ALA A 121 6.47 15.46 -4.71
C ALA A 121 5.39 16.50 -5.08
N ASP A 122 5.07 17.44 -4.18
CA ASP A 122 4.15 18.55 -4.45
C ASP A 122 4.66 19.41 -5.63
N GLY A 123 5.97 19.70 -5.62
CA GLY A 123 6.68 20.44 -6.67
C GLY A 123 6.52 19.83 -8.07
N VAL A 124 6.53 18.50 -8.19
CA VAL A 124 6.36 17.79 -9.47
C VAL A 124 4.95 17.94 -10.06
N LEU A 125 3.96 18.28 -9.22
CA LEU A 125 2.56 18.44 -9.59
C LEU A 125 2.10 19.92 -9.58
N VAL A 126 3.00 20.88 -9.38
CA VAL A 126 2.68 22.30 -9.47
C VAL A 126 2.13 22.64 -10.86
N GLY A 127 1.01 23.37 -10.89
CA GLY A 127 0.30 23.71 -12.14
C GLY A 127 -0.49 22.53 -12.73
N LYS A 128 -0.41 21.34 -12.12
CA LYS A 128 -1.18 20.15 -12.49
C LYS A 128 -2.35 19.87 -11.53
N GLN A 129 -2.66 20.78 -10.62
CA GLN A 129 -3.87 20.70 -9.80
C GLN A 129 -5.11 20.73 -10.72
N ARG A 130 -6.17 19.97 -10.38
CA ARG A 130 -7.41 19.89 -11.18
C ARG A 130 -7.25 19.37 -12.62
N GLN A 131 -6.15 18.66 -12.91
CA GLN A 131 -5.98 17.97 -14.19
C GLN A 131 -6.60 16.56 -14.17
N GLY A 132 -7.50 16.27 -13.23
CA GLY A 132 -8.22 15.01 -13.15
C GLY A 132 -7.93 14.18 -11.90
N TYR A 133 -8.73 13.13 -11.78
CA TYR A 133 -8.96 12.36 -10.56
C TYR A 133 -7.67 11.97 -9.84
N LEU A 134 -6.73 11.39 -10.58
CA LEU A 134 -5.49 10.81 -10.03
C LEU A 134 -4.52 11.86 -9.48
N GLY A 135 -4.43 13.01 -10.16
CA GLY A 135 -3.56 14.10 -9.70
C GLY A 135 -4.02 14.61 -8.34
N ASN A 136 -5.32 14.80 -8.17
CA ASN A 136 -5.90 15.27 -6.91
C ASN A 136 -5.85 14.20 -5.80
N ILE A 137 -6.06 12.91 -6.09
CA ILE A 137 -5.81 11.84 -5.11
C ILE A 137 -4.35 11.84 -4.64
N THR A 138 -3.41 12.01 -5.56
CA THR A 138 -1.97 12.06 -5.24
C THR A 138 -1.63 13.27 -4.39
N LEU A 139 -2.14 14.45 -4.75
CA LEU A 139 -1.98 15.68 -3.98
C LEU A 139 -2.61 15.57 -2.58
N ALA A 140 -3.72 14.84 -2.42
CA ALA A 140 -4.31 14.58 -1.12
C ALA A 140 -3.36 13.79 -0.20
N HIS A 141 -2.74 12.73 -0.72
CA HIS A 141 -1.75 11.93 0.05
C HIS A 141 -0.48 12.74 0.34
N ILE A 142 0.01 13.53 -0.62
CA ILE A 142 1.16 14.43 -0.41
C ILE A 142 0.86 15.42 0.72
N ALA A 143 -0.29 16.09 0.68
CA ALA A 143 -0.70 17.02 1.72
C ALA A 143 -0.85 16.34 3.09
N ALA A 144 -1.38 15.12 3.12
CA ALA A 144 -1.47 14.33 4.35
C ALA A 144 -0.09 13.97 4.94
N ALA A 145 0.98 13.98 4.15
CA ALA A 145 2.35 13.75 4.61
C ALA A 145 3.14 15.03 4.92
N GLN A 146 2.64 16.21 4.55
CA GLN A 146 3.30 17.50 4.79
C GLN A 146 2.98 18.03 6.19
N ALA A 147 3.96 18.71 6.79
CA ALA A 147 3.70 19.54 7.97
C ALA A 147 2.71 20.66 7.63
N ASN A 148 1.84 20.99 8.59
CA ASN A 148 0.94 22.12 8.44
C ASN A 148 1.73 23.44 8.49
N PRO A 149 1.60 24.33 7.48
CA PRO A 149 2.28 25.63 7.50
C PRO A 149 1.77 26.55 8.61
N ASP A 150 0.54 26.36 9.09
CA ASP A 150 0.05 27.05 10.27
C ASP A 150 0.68 26.43 11.53
N GLN A 151 1.78 27.03 11.99
CA GLN A 151 2.56 26.60 13.15
C GLN A 151 1.74 26.45 14.44
N LYS A 152 0.52 27.01 14.50
CA LYS A 152 -0.39 26.82 15.63
C LYS A 152 -0.85 25.37 15.76
N LEU A 153 -0.95 24.67 14.63
CA LEU A 153 -1.26 23.26 14.55
C LEU A 153 0.06 22.53 14.24
N LYS A 154 0.72 22.00 15.28
CA LYS A 154 1.84 21.04 15.12
C LYS A 154 1.32 19.69 14.60
N SER A 155 0.63 19.69 13.48
CA SER A 155 0.00 18.54 12.85
C SER A 155 0.29 18.52 11.36
N LEU A 156 -0.14 17.46 10.69
CA LEU A 156 -0.04 17.32 9.24
C LEU A 156 -1.11 18.19 8.55
N ASN A 157 -0.93 18.46 7.25
CA ASN A 157 -1.80 19.35 6.47
C ASN A 157 -3.12 18.67 6.03
N TRP A 158 -3.88 18.14 7.00
CA TRP A 158 -5.17 17.50 6.80
C TRP A 158 -6.22 18.37 6.09
N PRO A 159 -6.31 19.71 6.32
CA PRO A 159 -7.25 20.54 5.58
C PRO A 159 -6.99 20.49 4.06
N ARG A 160 -5.74 20.69 3.63
CA ARG A 160 -5.36 20.63 2.22
C ARG A 160 -5.54 19.22 1.64
N ALA A 161 -5.26 18.18 2.42
CA ALA A 161 -5.49 16.80 2.02
C ALA A 161 -6.98 16.55 1.71
N LEU A 162 -7.87 17.03 2.60
CA LEU A 162 -9.31 16.89 2.44
C LEU A 162 -9.85 17.70 1.25
N ASP A 163 -9.34 18.92 1.03
CA ASP A 163 -9.72 19.75 -0.11
C ASP A 163 -9.39 19.06 -1.45
N HIS A 164 -8.16 18.55 -1.60
CA HIS A 164 -7.75 17.82 -2.80
C HIS A 164 -8.57 16.55 -3.00
N LEU A 165 -8.82 15.80 -1.93
CA LEU A 165 -9.65 14.60 -2.01
C LEU A 165 -11.09 14.95 -2.41
N SER A 166 -11.66 16.04 -1.90
CA SER A 166 -13.00 16.51 -2.30
C SER A 166 -13.06 16.86 -3.78
N ILE A 167 -12.06 17.58 -4.30
CA ILE A 167 -11.96 17.87 -5.73
C ILE A 167 -11.90 16.57 -6.54
N ALA A 168 -11.08 15.60 -6.11
CA ALA A 168 -11.00 14.30 -6.77
C ALA A 168 -12.34 13.56 -6.75
N THR A 169 -13.13 13.65 -5.67
CA THR A 169 -14.45 12.98 -5.61
C THR A 169 -15.47 13.57 -6.59
N ASP A 170 -15.36 14.87 -6.89
CA ASP A 170 -16.24 15.58 -7.84
C ASP A 170 -15.84 15.35 -9.31
N GLU A 171 -14.61 14.91 -9.55
CA GLU A 171 -14.13 14.58 -10.90
C GLU A 171 -14.60 13.19 -11.36
N VAL A 172 -14.65 13.03 -12.69
CA VAL A 172 -14.95 11.74 -13.33
C VAL A 172 -13.69 10.86 -13.24
N PRO A 173 -13.74 9.69 -12.58
CA PRO A 173 -12.62 8.77 -12.56
C PRO A 173 -12.28 8.28 -13.97
N PRO A 174 -11.02 7.93 -14.25
CA PRO A 174 -10.67 7.31 -15.54
C PRO A 174 -11.43 5.99 -15.71
N LYS A 175 -11.72 5.61 -16.95
CA LYS A 175 -12.36 4.31 -17.26
C LYS A 175 -11.38 3.14 -17.18
N GLU A 176 -10.11 3.44 -17.41
CA GLU A 176 -9.02 2.47 -17.44
C GLU A 176 -7.84 3.08 -16.70
N PHE A 177 -7.07 2.23 -16.03
CA PHE A 177 -5.87 2.63 -15.33
C PHE A 177 -4.80 1.57 -15.57
N PRO A 178 -3.59 1.93 -16.04
CA PRO A 178 -2.54 0.96 -16.32
C PRO A 178 -2.28 0.03 -15.12
N GLY A 179 -2.25 -1.27 -15.37
CA GLY A 179 -1.99 -2.27 -14.32
C GLY A 179 -3.17 -2.61 -13.40
N LEU A 180 -4.33 -1.98 -13.57
CA LEU A 180 -5.55 -2.31 -12.82
C LEU A 180 -6.62 -2.92 -13.72
N THR A 181 -7.29 -3.96 -13.22
CA THR A 181 -8.54 -4.44 -13.81
C THR A 181 -9.68 -3.44 -13.56
N PRO A 182 -10.77 -3.47 -14.34
CA PRO A 182 -11.94 -2.63 -14.07
C PRO A 182 -12.50 -2.81 -12.65
N GLN A 183 -12.46 -4.03 -12.12
CA GLN A 183 -12.86 -4.38 -10.76
C GLN A 183 -11.96 -3.71 -9.71
N GLN A 184 -10.65 -3.78 -9.89
CA GLN A 184 -9.67 -3.13 -9.01
C GLN A 184 -9.85 -1.61 -9.01
N LEU A 185 -10.03 -1.01 -10.20
CA LEU A 185 -10.26 0.42 -10.34
C LEU A 185 -11.57 0.85 -9.67
N ALA A 186 -12.66 0.10 -9.86
CA ALA A 186 -13.93 0.37 -9.20
C ALA A 186 -13.82 0.32 -7.68
N TRP A 187 -13.11 -0.67 -7.14
CA TRP A 187 -12.87 -0.76 -5.70
C TRP A 187 -11.97 0.38 -5.19
N GLN A 188 -10.91 0.74 -5.90
CA GLN A 188 -10.06 1.88 -5.53
C GLN A 188 -10.86 3.20 -5.51
N VAL A 189 -11.74 3.42 -6.49
CA VAL A 189 -12.62 4.59 -6.53
C VAL A 189 -13.57 4.59 -5.34
N LYS A 190 -14.17 3.43 -4.99
CA LYS A 190 -15.00 3.27 -3.77
C LYS A 190 -14.21 3.67 -2.53
N LEU A 191 -13.01 3.09 -2.32
CA LEU A 191 -12.15 3.39 -1.17
C LEU A 191 -11.85 4.89 -1.03
N ASN A 192 -11.46 5.54 -2.12
CA ASN A 192 -11.12 6.96 -2.14
C ASN A 192 -12.34 7.84 -1.78
N ARG A 193 -13.51 7.51 -2.33
CA ARG A 193 -14.74 8.31 -2.15
C ARG A 193 -15.39 8.12 -0.79
N THR A 194 -15.20 6.98 -0.15
CA THR A 194 -15.87 6.66 1.12
C THR A 194 -14.89 6.61 2.28
N VAL A 195 -14.08 5.56 2.34
CA VAL A 195 -13.26 5.22 3.50
C VAL A 195 -12.12 6.22 3.70
N LEU A 196 -11.37 6.55 2.63
CA LEU A 196 -10.29 7.52 2.69
C LEU A 196 -10.81 8.91 3.05
N MET A 197 -11.94 9.32 2.46
CA MET A 197 -12.60 10.58 2.78
C MET A 197 -12.97 10.67 4.27
N LYS A 198 -13.55 9.59 4.81
CA LYS A 198 -13.87 9.51 6.24
C LYS A 198 -12.61 9.57 7.10
N PHE A 199 -11.55 8.85 6.75
CA PHE A 199 -10.27 8.86 7.45
C PHE A 199 -9.68 10.27 7.54
N MET A 200 -9.63 11.00 6.41
CA MET A 200 -9.12 12.38 6.38
C MET A 200 -9.94 13.34 7.25
N ARG A 201 -11.26 13.15 7.31
CA ARG A 201 -12.14 13.95 8.19
C ARG A 201 -11.86 13.67 9.67
N LEU A 202 -11.74 12.39 10.06
CA LEU A 202 -11.39 12.01 11.43
C LEU A 202 -10.07 12.64 11.86
N ARG A 203 -9.04 12.59 11.02
CA ARG A 203 -7.73 13.21 11.31
C ARG A 203 -7.80 14.74 11.41
N LEU A 204 -8.63 15.38 10.57
CA LEU A 204 -8.87 16.82 10.64
C LEU A 204 -9.60 17.22 11.93
N GLU A 205 -10.62 16.45 12.31
CA GLU A 205 -11.38 16.64 13.55
C GLU A 205 -10.47 16.48 14.77
N GLU A 206 -9.61 15.47 14.80
CA GLU A 206 -8.61 15.26 15.85
C GLU A 206 -7.61 16.42 15.93
N ALA A 207 -7.17 16.95 14.78
CA ALA A 207 -6.26 18.09 14.73
C ALA A 207 -6.91 19.41 15.22
N ARG A 208 -8.22 19.59 15.01
CA ARG A 208 -8.96 20.81 15.41
C ARG A 208 -9.61 20.71 16.79
N GLY A 209 -9.93 19.50 17.21
CA GLY A 209 -10.74 19.22 18.38
C GLY A 209 -10.02 19.49 19.71
N PRO A 210 -10.77 19.44 20.82
CA PRO A 210 -10.15 19.45 22.14
C PRO A 210 -9.17 18.27 22.25
N LYS A 211 -7.99 18.52 22.81
CA LYS A 211 -7.03 17.46 23.08
C LYS A 211 -7.59 16.54 24.15
N HIS A 212 -8.11 15.39 23.75
CA HIS A 212 -8.44 14.34 24.68
C HIS A 212 -7.16 13.84 25.36
N PRO A 213 -7.23 13.37 26.62
CA PRO A 213 -6.11 12.68 27.23
C PRO A 213 -5.68 11.54 26.33
N LEU A 214 -4.40 11.54 25.96
CA LEU A 214 -3.85 10.54 25.07
C LEU A 214 -4.11 9.12 25.60
N GLU A 215 -4.12 8.94 26.92
CA GLU A 215 -4.34 7.65 27.59
C GLU A 215 -5.69 6.99 27.27
N ASP A 216 -6.71 7.79 26.93
CA ASP A 216 -8.08 7.35 26.71
C ASP A 216 -8.40 7.19 25.20
N GLU A 217 -7.38 7.24 24.35
CA GLU A 217 -7.52 7.00 22.92
C GLU A 217 -7.99 5.57 22.63
N LEU A 218 -8.94 5.45 21.70
CA LEU A 218 -9.53 4.19 21.23
C LEU A 218 -8.98 3.83 19.83
N PRO A 219 -9.23 2.61 19.32
CA PRO A 219 -8.96 2.29 17.91
C PRO A 219 -9.59 3.31 16.95
N ASP A 220 -9.11 3.34 15.71
CA ASP A 220 -9.68 4.20 14.68
C ASP A 220 -11.16 3.85 14.42
N ARG A 221 -11.98 4.86 14.11
CA ARG A 221 -13.44 4.76 13.97
C ARG A 221 -13.90 4.72 12.51
N ILE A 222 -13.04 4.29 11.59
CA ILE A 222 -13.36 4.16 10.15
C ILE A 222 -14.66 3.37 9.91
N PHE A 223 -14.94 2.33 10.69
CA PHE A 223 -16.15 1.49 10.55
C PHE A 223 -17.24 1.76 11.61
N ASP A 224 -17.09 2.79 12.46
CA ASP A 224 -18.04 3.12 13.56
C ASP A 224 -18.36 1.95 14.52
N VAL A 225 -17.46 0.98 14.59
CA VAL A 225 -17.56 -0.21 15.45
C VAL A 225 -16.94 0.05 16.82
N ASN A 226 -17.58 -0.45 17.87
CA ASN A 226 -16.99 -0.64 19.18
C ASN A 226 -16.66 -2.12 19.36
N PHE A 227 -15.41 -2.44 19.71
CA PHE A 227 -14.96 -3.82 19.88
C PHE A 227 -15.38 -4.37 21.24
N VAL A 228 -16.68 -4.51 21.46
CA VAL A 228 -17.26 -4.97 22.73
C VAL A 228 -18.27 -6.09 22.49
N ASN A 229 -18.42 -6.97 23.45
CA ASN A 229 -19.44 -8.02 23.46
C ASN A 229 -20.83 -7.46 23.83
N ALA A 230 -21.83 -8.34 23.94
CA ALA A 230 -23.21 -7.94 24.23
C ALA A 230 -23.42 -7.25 25.60
N SER A 231 -22.49 -7.41 26.56
CA SER A 231 -22.52 -6.70 27.84
C SER A 231 -21.77 -5.36 27.82
N GLY A 232 -21.21 -4.97 26.67
CA GLY A 232 -20.42 -3.75 26.52
C GLY A 232 -18.97 -3.88 27.03
N ALA A 233 -18.51 -5.09 27.34
CA ALA A 233 -17.14 -5.35 27.76
C ALA A 233 -16.27 -5.79 26.58
N TYR A 234 -14.98 -5.45 26.62
CA TYR A 234 -14.02 -5.95 25.64
C TYR A 234 -13.77 -7.45 25.84
N GLU A 235 -13.94 -8.23 24.78
CA GLU A 235 -13.64 -9.66 24.74
C GLU A 235 -13.08 -10.05 23.36
N PRO A 236 -11.81 -10.48 23.25
CA PRO A 236 -11.20 -10.81 21.96
C PRO A 236 -12.00 -11.85 21.18
N GLY A 237 -12.29 -11.56 19.92
CA GLY A 237 -13.04 -12.48 19.06
C GLY A 237 -14.55 -12.48 19.26
N VAL A 238 -15.07 -11.66 20.18
CA VAL A 238 -16.50 -11.55 20.44
C VAL A 238 -16.95 -10.10 20.21
N LEU A 239 -17.89 -9.94 19.28
CA LEU A 239 -18.56 -8.66 19.02
C LEU A 239 -20.04 -8.79 19.34
N ALA A 240 -20.61 -7.75 19.95
CA ALA A 240 -22.04 -7.59 20.05
C ALA A 240 -22.66 -7.68 18.64
N PRO A 241 -23.82 -8.34 18.45
CA PRO A 241 -24.40 -8.50 17.11
C PRO A 241 -24.60 -7.19 16.36
N GLY A 242 -25.01 -6.13 17.07
CA GLY A 242 -25.17 -4.80 16.48
C GLY A 242 -23.84 -4.11 16.11
N GLU A 243 -22.74 -4.45 16.77
CA GLU A 243 -21.40 -3.96 16.43
C GLU A 243 -20.80 -4.76 15.26
N ALA A 244 -20.98 -6.09 15.26
CA ALA A 244 -20.57 -6.96 14.16
C ALA A 244 -21.26 -6.56 12.83
N ALA A 245 -22.54 -6.20 12.88
CA ALA A 245 -23.30 -5.79 11.70
C ALA A 245 -22.81 -4.47 11.05
N LYS A 246 -22.02 -3.65 11.76
CA LYS A 246 -21.43 -2.42 11.20
C LYS A 246 -20.21 -2.70 10.35
N LEU A 247 -19.55 -3.83 10.56
CA LEU A 247 -18.34 -4.18 9.82
C LEU A 247 -18.71 -4.62 8.40
N PRO A 248 -18.17 -3.98 7.35
CA PRO A 248 -18.35 -4.47 6.01
C PRO A 248 -17.56 -5.78 5.82
N PRO A 249 -17.96 -6.64 4.86
CA PRO A 249 -17.26 -7.91 4.61
C PRO A 249 -15.79 -7.70 4.21
N ASP A 250 -15.46 -6.55 3.61
CA ASP A 250 -14.12 -6.15 3.20
C ASP A 250 -13.35 -5.34 4.27
N ALA A 251 -13.77 -5.35 5.54
CA ALA A 251 -13.17 -4.50 6.59
C ALA A 251 -11.65 -4.70 6.74
N ILE A 252 -11.17 -5.96 6.79
CA ILE A 252 -9.73 -6.25 6.92
C ILE A 252 -8.97 -5.79 5.67
N ALA A 253 -9.46 -6.12 4.47
CA ALA A 253 -8.84 -5.73 3.21
C ALA A 253 -8.73 -4.20 3.08
N THR A 254 -9.79 -3.50 3.47
CA THR A 254 -9.86 -2.03 3.52
C THR A 254 -8.86 -1.45 4.53
N ALA A 255 -8.82 -1.97 5.76
CA ALA A 255 -7.90 -1.52 6.79
C ALA A 255 -6.43 -1.79 6.41
N GLN A 256 -6.14 -2.94 5.78
CA GLN A 256 -4.81 -3.22 5.23
C GLN A 256 -4.42 -2.22 4.14
N GLN A 257 -5.32 -1.93 3.19
CA GLN A 257 -5.04 -0.96 2.12
C GLN A 257 -4.73 0.42 2.68
N LEU A 258 -5.50 0.88 3.68
CA LEU A 258 -5.22 2.13 4.37
C LEU A 258 -3.92 2.08 5.16
N ALA A 259 -3.62 0.98 5.86
CA ALA A 259 -2.37 0.84 6.60
C ALA A 259 -1.14 0.77 5.67
N LEU A 260 -1.32 0.38 4.40
CA LEU A 260 -0.28 0.50 3.37
C LEU A 260 -0.20 1.92 2.79
N TRP A 261 -1.31 2.67 2.74
CA TRP A 261 -1.27 4.09 2.40
C TRP A 261 -0.78 4.97 3.54
N PHE A 262 -0.88 4.54 4.80
CA PHE A 262 -0.42 5.30 5.98
C PHE A 262 0.38 4.39 6.92
N PRO A 263 1.53 3.84 6.48
CA PRO A 263 2.30 2.83 7.22
C PRO A 263 2.77 3.27 8.61
N GLY A 264 2.86 4.58 8.86
CA GLY A 264 3.21 5.16 10.15
C GLY A 264 2.02 5.47 11.07
N ASP A 265 0.77 5.29 10.65
CA ASP A 265 -0.39 5.58 11.48
C ASP A 265 -0.67 4.40 12.45
N THR A 266 -0.18 4.55 13.68
CA THR A 266 -0.29 3.51 14.71
C THR A 266 -1.73 3.25 15.15
N ARG A 267 -2.61 4.25 15.13
CA ARG A 267 -4.02 4.09 15.54
C ARG A 267 -4.82 3.31 14.51
N LEU A 268 -4.58 3.56 13.23
CA LEU A 268 -5.09 2.75 12.13
C LEU A 268 -4.55 1.31 12.19
N TYR A 269 -3.27 1.15 12.53
CA TYR A 269 -2.69 -0.18 12.68
C TYR A 269 -3.29 -0.95 13.86
N TRP A 270 -3.59 -0.26 14.97
CA TRP A 270 -4.35 -0.83 16.06
C TRP A 270 -5.77 -1.27 15.63
N LEU A 271 -6.52 -0.46 14.88
CA LEU A 271 -7.81 -0.90 14.32
C LEU A 271 -7.68 -2.23 13.55
N LEU A 272 -6.64 -2.38 12.73
CA LEU A 272 -6.41 -3.63 12.00
C LEU A 272 -6.20 -4.83 12.95
N ALA A 273 -5.50 -4.64 14.07
CA ALA A 273 -5.35 -5.69 15.09
C ALA A 273 -6.70 -6.13 15.68
N GLU A 274 -7.59 -5.17 15.96
CA GLU A 274 -8.90 -5.47 16.50
C GLU A 274 -9.78 -6.24 15.50
N LEU A 275 -9.68 -5.92 14.21
CA LEU A 275 -10.37 -6.66 13.15
C LEU A 275 -9.85 -8.11 13.05
N TYR A 276 -8.53 -8.31 13.16
CA TYR A 276 -7.96 -9.66 13.22
C TYR A 276 -8.41 -10.42 14.46
N ALA A 277 -8.43 -9.76 15.63
CA ALA A 277 -8.93 -10.36 16.86
C ALA A 277 -10.40 -10.76 16.72
N ALA A 278 -11.26 -9.89 16.16
CA ALA A 278 -12.67 -10.17 15.89
C ALA A 278 -12.89 -11.36 14.95
N LYS A 279 -11.96 -11.60 14.01
CA LYS A 279 -11.96 -12.79 13.13
C LYS A 279 -11.38 -14.05 13.80
N GLY A 280 -10.88 -13.94 15.03
CA GLY A 280 -10.23 -15.04 15.77
C GLY A 280 -8.78 -15.31 15.34
N GLU A 281 -8.15 -14.38 14.62
CA GLU A 281 -6.74 -14.42 14.20
C GLU A 281 -5.82 -13.80 15.26
N PHE A 282 -5.85 -14.35 16.48
CA PHE A 282 -5.20 -13.74 17.65
C PHE A 282 -3.69 -13.60 17.54
N ALA A 283 -3.01 -14.49 16.81
CA ALA A 283 -1.56 -14.40 16.61
C ALA A 283 -1.17 -13.13 15.80
N ALA A 284 -1.93 -12.83 14.75
CA ALA A 284 -1.75 -11.62 13.95
C ALA A 284 -2.06 -10.37 14.76
N ALA A 285 -3.22 -10.36 15.43
CA ALA A 285 -3.62 -9.26 16.32
C ALA A 285 -2.58 -8.97 17.41
N ARG A 286 -2.08 -10.01 18.09
CA ARG A 286 -1.02 -9.89 19.11
C ARG A 286 0.24 -9.26 18.54
N LYS A 287 0.70 -9.70 17.38
CA LYS A 287 1.90 -9.16 16.73
C LYS A 287 1.75 -7.67 16.43
N ILE A 288 0.61 -7.27 15.86
CA ILE A 288 0.32 -5.86 15.58
C ILE A 288 0.28 -5.03 16.88
N MET A 289 -0.45 -5.49 17.91
CA MET A 289 -0.55 -4.75 19.17
C MET A 289 0.81 -4.60 19.89
N ASN A 290 1.68 -5.61 19.79
CA ASN A 290 3.08 -5.50 20.25
C ASN A 290 3.82 -4.41 19.48
N GLU A 291 3.76 -4.42 18.14
CA GLU A 291 4.41 -3.40 17.31
C GLU A 291 3.90 -1.98 17.59
N CYS A 292 2.60 -1.81 17.90
CA CYS A 292 2.02 -0.53 18.30
C CYS A 292 2.63 -0.01 19.61
N VAL A 293 2.85 -0.88 20.60
CA VAL A 293 3.47 -0.53 21.88
C VAL A 293 4.96 -0.26 21.70
N ASP A 294 5.69 -1.16 21.04
CA ASP A 294 7.15 -1.15 20.97
C ASP A 294 7.66 -0.08 20.00
N SER A 295 7.26 -0.17 18.73
CA SER A 295 7.76 0.70 17.67
C SER A 295 6.86 1.92 17.44
N GLY A 296 5.58 1.81 17.79
CA GLY A 296 4.59 2.87 17.66
C GLY A 296 4.52 3.80 18.88
N THR A 297 5.16 3.44 19.99
CA THR A 297 5.18 4.20 21.27
C THR A 297 3.79 4.44 21.90
N TYR A 298 2.82 3.55 21.63
CA TYR A 298 1.46 3.63 22.19
C TYR A 298 1.33 2.96 23.58
N SER A 299 2.41 2.81 24.33
CA SER A 299 2.42 2.11 25.63
C SER A 299 1.57 2.77 26.73
N ASN A 300 1.26 4.06 26.60
CA ASN A 300 0.43 4.80 27.56
C ASN A 300 -1.07 4.79 27.24
N ARG A 301 -1.52 4.02 26.23
CA ARG A 301 -2.94 3.89 25.85
C ARG A 301 -3.61 2.80 26.67
N LYS A 302 -4.51 3.15 27.60
CA LYS A 302 -5.11 2.20 28.55
C LYS A 302 -5.87 1.09 27.83
N ALA A 303 -6.75 1.46 26.89
CA ALA A 303 -7.53 0.50 26.12
C ALA A 303 -6.63 -0.43 25.30
N LEU A 304 -5.60 0.08 24.62
CA LEU A 304 -4.66 -0.77 23.86
C LEU A 304 -3.97 -1.79 24.78
N MET A 305 -3.48 -1.36 25.95
CA MET A 305 -2.79 -2.24 26.87
C MET A 305 -3.71 -3.35 27.40
N GLN A 306 -4.95 -3.00 27.77
CA GLN A 306 -5.96 -3.96 28.18
C GLN A 306 -6.29 -4.97 27.07
N HIS A 307 -6.53 -4.47 25.85
CA HIS A 307 -6.88 -5.29 24.70
C HIS A 307 -5.72 -6.22 24.31
N ARG A 308 -4.48 -5.69 24.31
CA ARG A 308 -3.25 -6.45 24.07
C ARG A 308 -3.09 -7.61 25.03
N GLU A 309 -3.31 -7.41 26.32
CA GLU A 309 -3.21 -8.47 27.32
C GLU A 309 -4.29 -9.55 27.10
N ALA A 310 -5.53 -9.14 26.81
CA ALA A 310 -6.62 -10.07 26.52
C ALA A 310 -6.36 -10.88 25.24
N VAL A 311 -5.91 -10.23 24.16
CA VAL A 311 -5.55 -10.89 22.90
C VAL A 311 -4.34 -11.82 23.09
N ALA A 312 -3.36 -11.44 23.92
CA ALA A 312 -2.23 -12.32 24.23
C ALA A 312 -2.69 -13.61 24.92
N ARG A 313 -3.55 -13.51 25.93
CA ARG A 313 -4.16 -14.67 26.60
C ARG A 313 -4.96 -15.54 25.63
N ALA A 314 -5.75 -14.94 24.73
CA ALA A 314 -6.51 -15.68 23.72
C ALA A 314 -5.60 -16.39 22.71
N ALA A 315 -4.49 -15.77 22.31
CA ALA A 315 -3.49 -16.38 21.44
C ALA A 315 -2.79 -17.57 22.11
N ASP A 316 -2.41 -17.43 23.38
CA ASP A 316 -1.75 -18.50 24.15
C ASP A 316 -2.71 -19.69 24.38
N ALA A 317 -3.98 -19.43 24.67
CA ALA A 317 -5.00 -20.46 24.86
C ALA A 317 -5.28 -21.26 23.58
N LYS A 318 -5.20 -20.63 22.41
CA LYS A 318 -5.37 -21.31 21.10
C LYS A 318 -4.15 -22.16 20.71
N GLY A 319 -3.04 -22.03 21.44
CA GLY A 319 -1.76 -22.63 21.12
C GLY A 319 -1.01 -21.82 20.05
N ALA A 320 0.30 -22.07 19.94
CA ALA A 320 1.08 -21.51 18.84
C ALA A 320 0.44 -21.96 17.52
N ALA A 321 0.01 -21.00 16.69
CA ALA A 321 -0.16 -21.29 15.29
C ALA A 321 1.19 -21.84 14.80
N PRO A 322 1.21 -22.94 14.02
CA PRO A 322 2.46 -23.40 13.43
C PRO A 322 3.12 -22.20 12.75
N ASP A 323 4.38 -21.90 13.02
CA ASP A 323 5.07 -20.78 12.36
C ASP A 323 5.00 -20.93 10.83
N GLU A 324 4.88 -22.17 10.37
CA GLU A 324 4.65 -22.60 8.99
C GLU A 324 3.28 -22.20 8.40
N ALA A 325 2.26 -21.93 9.23
CA ALA A 325 0.97 -21.39 8.78
C ALA A 325 0.98 -19.86 8.67
N LEU A 326 1.96 -19.20 9.28
CA LEU A 326 2.19 -17.77 9.14
C LEU A 326 3.12 -17.52 7.95
N ILE A 327 4.19 -18.30 7.80
CA ILE A 327 5.03 -18.24 6.61
C ILE A 327 4.21 -18.86 5.47
N GLY A 328 3.51 -18.03 4.67
CA GLY A 328 2.94 -18.50 3.40
C GLY A 328 4.03 -19.24 2.61
N PRO A 329 3.66 -20.16 1.70
CA PRO A 329 4.63 -20.96 0.96
C PRO A 329 5.76 -20.05 0.44
N PRO A 330 7.03 -20.47 0.54
CA PRO A 330 8.18 -19.64 0.17
C PRO A 330 7.90 -18.98 -1.19
N ALA A 331 8.06 -17.66 -1.28
CA ALA A 331 7.81 -16.91 -2.52
C ALA A 331 8.70 -17.38 -3.70
N ASP A 332 9.71 -18.22 -3.41
CA ASP A 332 10.61 -18.85 -4.37
C ASP A 332 10.20 -20.29 -4.75
N GLN A 333 9.09 -20.82 -4.23
CA GLN A 333 8.46 -21.97 -4.87
C GLN A 333 7.83 -21.44 -6.16
N PRO A 334 8.36 -21.78 -7.36
CA PRO A 334 7.67 -21.44 -8.59
C PRO A 334 6.25 -21.96 -8.44
N ALA A 335 5.26 -21.08 -8.62
CA ALA A 335 3.86 -21.47 -8.64
C ALA A 335 3.78 -22.77 -9.43
N GLU A 336 3.17 -23.82 -8.86
CA GLU A 336 2.92 -25.05 -9.60
C GLU A 336 2.37 -24.60 -10.96
N PRO A 337 3.01 -25.00 -12.07
CA PRO A 337 2.60 -24.56 -13.38
C PRO A 337 1.09 -24.79 -13.47
N PRO A 338 0.32 -23.79 -13.93
CA PRO A 338 -1.13 -23.95 -14.03
C PRO A 338 -1.41 -25.30 -14.69
N PRO A 339 -2.37 -26.09 -14.16
CA PRO A 339 -2.58 -27.46 -14.60
C PRO A 339 -2.57 -27.48 -16.12
N ASP A 340 -1.71 -28.31 -16.71
CA ASP A 340 -1.44 -28.36 -18.15
C ASP A 340 -2.75 -28.16 -18.90
N VAL A 341 -2.95 -26.93 -19.39
CA VAL A 341 -4.12 -26.64 -20.21
C VAL A 341 -3.88 -27.50 -21.43
N PRO A 342 -4.65 -28.57 -21.68
CA PRO A 342 -4.31 -29.49 -22.74
C PRO A 342 -4.29 -28.67 -24.01
N PHE A 343 -3.11 -28.54 -24.63
CA PHE A 343 -2.97 -27.89 -25.92
C PHE A 343 -3.78 -28.72 -26.90
N THR A 344 -5.06 -28.39 -27.04
CA THR A 344 -5.91 -29.03 -28.03
C THR A 344 -5.32 -28.65 -29.39
N MET A 345 -5.21 -29.61 -30.29
CA MET A 345 -4.73 -29.37 -31.66
C MET A 345 -5.46 -28.20 -32.32
N ASN A 346 -6.72 -27.94 -31.93
CA ASN A 346 -7.50 -26.80 -32.39
C ASN A 346 -6.87 -25.43 -32.04
N ALA A 347 -6.30 -25.26 -30.85
CA ALA A 347 -5.63 -24.01 -30.48
C ALA A 347 -4.38 -23.75 -31.34
N VAL A 348 -3.65 -24.81 -31.67
CA VAL A 348 -2.49 -24.76 -32.57
C VAL A 348 -2.92 -24.38 -33.99
N TRP A 349 -3.98 -25.00 -34.52
CA TRP A 349 -4.53 -24.66 -35.84
C TRP A 349 -5.03 -23.21 -35.93
N VAL A 350 -5.66 -22.69 -34.88
CA VAL A 350 -6.11 -21.28 -34.82
C VAL A 350 -4.92 -20.33 -34.87
N TYR A 351 -3.86 -20.62 -34.11
CA TYR A 351 -2.64 -19.79 -34.11
C TYR A 351 -1.96 -19.78 -35.49
N PHE A 352 -1.72 -20.94 -36.09
CA PHE A 352 -1.11 -21.02 -37.42
C PHE A 352 -2.00 -20.42 -38.52
N GLY A 353 -3.31 -20.56 -38.40
CA GLY A 353 -4.28 -19.91 -39.29
C GLY A 353 -4.18 -18.38 -39.25
N ALA A 354 -4.09 -17.80 -38.05
CA ALA A 354 -3.93 -16.35 -37.87
C ALA A 354 -2.61 -15.83 -38.46
N VAL A 355 -1.51 -16.55 -38.24
CA VAL A 355 -0.19 -16.19 -38.79
C VAL A 355 -0.18 -16.28 -40.32
N ALA A 356 -0.77 -17.34 -40.90
CA ALA A 356 -0.87 -17.49 -42.35
C ALA A 356 -1.72 -16.37 -42.99
N ALA A 357 -2.83 -15.97 -42.35
CA ALA A 357 -3.66 -14.87 -42.81
C ALA A 357 -2.90 -13.53 -42.81
N LEU A 358 -2.12 -13.25 -41.77
CA LEU A 358 -1.27 -12.05 -41.70
C LEU A 358 -0.18 -12.04 -42.77
N ALA A 359 0.46 -13.19 -43.03
CA ALA A 359 1.46 -13.33 -44.08
C ALA A 359 0.85 -13.10 -45.48
N LEU A 360 -0.33 -13.66 -45.76
CA LEU A 360 -1.06 -13.44 -47.01
C LEU A 360 -1.47 -11.97 -47.18
N PHE A 361 -1.91 -11.32 -46.11
CA PHE A 361 -2.26 -9.90 -46.13
C PHE A 361 -1.04 -9.01 -46.43
N ALA A 362 0.11 -9.30 -45.81
CA ALA A 362 1.37 -8.60 -46.07
C ALA A 362 1.83 -8.78 -47.52
N LEU A 363 1.73 -10.00 -48.06
CA LEU A 363 2.07 -10.31 -49.45
C LEU A 363 1.15 -9.55 -50.44
N PHE A 364 -0.16 -9.55 -50.18
CA PHE A 364 -1.13 -8.82 -51.01
C PHE A 364 -0.84 -7.31 -51.01
N ARG A 365 -0.48 -6.74 -49.85
CA ARG A 365 -0.10 -5.34 -49.73
C ARG A 365 1.19 -5.01 -50.49
N ALA A 366 2.16 -5.92 -50.51
CA ALA A 366 3.40 -5.75 -51.28
C ALA A 366 3.14 -5.77 -52.80
N VAL A 367 2.31 -6.69 -53.28
CA VAL A 367 1.98 -6.80 -54.72
C VAL A 367 1.18 -5.59 -55.21
N THR A 368 0.22 -5.11 -54.43
CA THR A 368 -0.60 -3.95 -54.79
C THR A 368 0.20 -2.64 -54.78
N LYS A 369 1.18 -2.48 -53.88
CA LYS A 369 2.07 -1.30 -53.86
C LYS A 369 2.96 -1.22 -55.10
N LYS A 370 3.41 -2.37 -55.63
CA LYS A 370 4.30 -2.41 -56.81
C LYS A 370 3.61 -1.95 -58.11
N ARG A 371 2.28 -2.06 -58.20
CA ARG A 371 1.51 -1.60 -59.39
C ARG A 371 1.31 -0.09 -59.46
N LYS A 372 1.39 0.66 -58.35
CA LYS A 372 1.22 2.12 -58.37
C LYS A 372 2.45 2.90 -58.83
N GLY A 373 3.64 2.27 -58.89
CA GLY A 373 4.89 2.95 -59.27
C GLY A 373 5.18 3.02 -60.77
N ALA A 374 4.40 2.35 -61.63
CA ALA A 374 4.71 2.23 -63.06
C ALA A 374 3.86 3.15 -63.96
N ALA A 375 2.95 3.96 -63.41
CA ALA A 375 2.00 4.76 -64.20
C ALA A 375 2.33 6.26 -64.27
N ASP A 376 3.46 6.72 -63.73
CA ASP A 376 3.73 8.15 -63.52
C ASP A 376 5.03 8.65 -64.18
N CYS A 377 5.33 8.16 -65.38
CA CYS A 377 6.31 8.79 -66.28
C CYS A 377 5.57 9.70 -67.28
N GLY A 378 5.26 10.91 -66.84
CA GLY A 378 4.81 11.98 -67.73
C GLY A 378 5.94 12.46 -68.67
N PRO A 379 5.62 12.95 -69.88
CA PRO A 379 6.61 13.41 -70.84
C PRO A 379 7.26 14.72 -70.38
N ILE A 380 8.59 14.75 -70.39
CA ILE A 380 9.40 15.95 -70.18
C ILE A 380 9.19 16.87 -71.38
N ARG A 381 8.75 18.11 -71.13
CA ARG A 381 8.74 19.22 -72.11
C ARG A 381 9.56 20.37 -71.58
#